data_AF-A0A4Q3IGA5-F1
#
_entry.id   AF-A0A4Q3IGA5-F1
#
_cell.length_a   1.000
_cell.length_b   1.000
_cell.length_c   1.000
_cell.angle_alpha   90.00
_cell.angle_beta   90.00
_cell.angle_gamma   90.00
#
_symmetry.space_group_name_H-M   'P 1'
#
loop_
_entity.id
_entity.type
_entity.pdbx_description
1 polymer ?
#
loop_
_entity_poly.entity_id
_entity_poly.type
_entity_poly.pdbx_seq_one_letter_code
_entity_poly.pdbx_strand_id
1 'polypeptide(L)'
;MLFVLHDRLGAAEEDLAAAIGIPFEVLEPRLARLIDRDLVTRQATGPELVPGLALTERGERIREVLEGAWTELEAALLGELSDKERKKLRKQLGRFVDLLRL
;
A
#
# COMPACT_ATOMS: atom_id res chain seq x y z
N MET A 1 0.81 -1.54 -3.10
CA MET A 1 2.25 -1.42 -3.45
C MET A 1 2.80 -0.07 -3.04
N LEU A 2 2.42 1.04 -3.70
CA LEU A 2 2.99 2.36 -3.38
C LEU A 2 2.81 2.74 -1.90
N PHE A 3 1.60 2.60 -1.34
CA PHE A 3 1.35 2.82 0.09
C PHE A 3 2.21 1.94 1.02
N VAL A 4 2.39 0.66 0.68
CA VAL A 4 3.21 -0.26 1.50
C VAL A 4 4.69 0.11 1.44
N LEU A 5 5.20 0.53 0.28
CA LEU A 5 6.59 0.97 0.11
C LEU A 5 6.86 2.31 0.79
N HIS A 6 5.87 3.20 0.82
CA HIS A 6 5.95 4.45 1.58
C HIS A 6 6.07 4.17 3.09
N ASP A 7 5.27 3.24 3.62
CA ASP A 7 5.30 2.88 5.05
C ASP A 7 6.54 2.04 5.44
N ARG A 8 7.20 1.40 4.47
CA ARG A 8 8.35 0.51 4.66
C ARG A 8 9.48 0.86 3.70
N LEU A 9 10.27 1.84 4.10
CA LEU A 9 11.48 2.25 3.38
C LEU A 9 12.44 1.05 3.25
N GLY A 10 12.76 0.68 2.00
CA GLY A 10 13.73 -0.37 1.71
C GLY A 10 13.23 -1.80 1.96
N ALA A 11 11.91 -2.03 1.87
CA ALA A 11 11.37 -3.39 1.96
C ALA A 11 11.96 -4.31 0.89
N ALA A 12 12.33 -5.53 1.28
CA ALA A 12 12.64 -6.58 0.32
C ALA A 12 11.40 -6.92 -0.51
N GLU A 13 11.59 -7.43 -1.72
CA GLU A 13 10.46 -7.74 -2.61
C GLU A 13 9.55 -8.85 -2.03
N GLU A 14 10.16 -9.80 -1.31
CA GLU A 14 9.46 -10.88 -0.61
C GLU A 14 8.57 -10.33 0.52
N ASP A 15 9.08 -9.36 1.29
CA ASP A 15 8.31 -8.67 2.33
C ASP A 15 7.16 -7.86 1.74
N LEU A 16 7.36 -7.27 0.56
CA LEU A 16 6.32 -6.55 -0.16
C LEU A 16 5.21 -7.52 -0.64
N ALA A 17 5.58 -8.68 -1.17
CA ALA A 17 4.63 -9.73 -1.59
C ALA A 17 3.79 -10.20 -0.40
N ALA A 18 4.46 -10.50 0.73
CA ALA A 18 3.81 -10.90 1.97
C ALA A 18 2.87 -9.82 2.53
N ALA A 19 3.31 -8.56 2.55
CA ALA A 19 2.50 -7.45 3.04
C ALA A 19 1.24 -7.19 2.19
N ILE A 20 1.29 -7.47 0.88
CA ILE A 20 0.15 -7.32 -0.03
C ILE A 20 -0.74 -8.58 -0.02
N GLY A 21 -0.21 -9.73 0.44
CA GLY A 21 -0.91 -11.01 0.44
C GLY A 21 -1.01 -11.63 -0.95
N ILE A 22 0.02 -11.46 -1.79
CA ILE A 22 0.08 -12.07 -3.12
C ILE A 22 1.35 -12.91 -3.30
N PRO A 23 1.34 -13.96 -4.14
CA PRO A 23 2.55 -14.69 -4.49
C PRO A 23 3.58 -13.79 -5.18
N PHE A 24 4.88 -14.03 -4.92
CA PHE A 24 5.99 -13.28 -5.53
C PHE A 24 5.94 -13.30 -7.07
N GLU A 25 5.55 -14.43 -7.65
CA GLU A 25 5.43 -14.62 -9.10
C GLU A 25 4.39 -13.68 -9.74
N VAL A 26 3.41 -13.24 -8.95
CA VAL A 26 2.39 -12.26 -9.36
C VAL A 26 2.86 -10.83 -9.10
N LEU A 27 3.78 -10.64 -8.15
CA LEU A 27 4.38 -9.35 -7.81
C LEU A 27 5.32 -8.86 -8.93
N GLU A 28 6.22 -9.72 -9.41
CA GLU A 28 7.29 -9.33 -10.35
C GLU A 28 6.80 -8.58 -11.59
N PRO A 29 5.80 -9.04 -12.37
CA PRO A 29 5.32 -8.30 -13.53
C PRO A 29 4.61 -6.99 -13.16
N ARG A 30 4.13 -6.83 -11.92
CA ARG A 30 3.59 -5.54 -11.43
C ARG A 30 4.73 -4.60 -11.08
N LEU A 31 5.75 -5.11 -10.39
CA LEU A 31 6.91 -4.36 -9.98
C LEU A 31 7.71 -3.85 -11.19
N ALA A 32 7.97 -4.70 -12.19
CA ALA A 32 8.60 -4.31 -13.45
C ALA A 32 7.89 -3.12 -14.10
N ARG A 33 6.55 -3.16 -14.20
CA ARG A 33 5.75 -2.05 -14.76
C ARG A 33 5.83 -0.76 -13.95
N LEU A 34 6.04 -0.84 -12.63
CA LEU A 34 6.20 0.35 -11.78
C LEU A 34 7.61 0.94 -11.91
N ILE A 35 8.62 0.09 -12.07
CA ILE A 35 10.00 0.49 -12.34
C ILE A 35 10.08 1.15 -13.73
N ASP A 36 9.51 0.53 -14.76
CA ASP A 36 9.47 1.07 -16.13
C ASP A 36 8.79 2.46 -16.21
N ARG A 37 7.89 2.75 -15.27
CA ARG A 37 7.16 4.02 -15.17
C ARG A 37 7.82 5.03 -14.23
N ASP A 38 9.02 4.72 -13.76
CA ASP A 38 9.80 5.55 -12.83
C ASP A 38 9.02 5.84 -11.53
N LEU A 39 8.30 4.85 -11.00
CA LEU A 39 7.54 4.99 -9.74
C LEU A 39 8.22 4.29 -8.57
N VAL A 40 8.98 3.24 -8.87
CA VAL A 40 9.70 2.42 -7.89
C VAL A 40 11.11 2.23 -8.42
N THR A 41 12.08 2.18 -7.52
CA THR A 41 13.46 1.84 -7.84
C THR A 41 13.94 0.68 -6.96
N ARG A 42 14.84 -0.13 -7.51
CA ARG A 42 15.63 -1.12 -6.76
C ARG A 42 16.88 -0.42 -6.27
N GLN A 43 17.05 -0.35 -4.96
CA GLN A 43 18.23 0.25 -4.34
C GLN A 43 18.73 -0.61 -3.19
N ALA A 44 20.04 -0.60 -2.97
CA ALA A 44 20.62 -1.22 -1.79
C ALA A 44 20.21 -0.41 -0.55
N THR A 45 19.53 -1.05 0.39
CA THR A 45 18.94 -0.40 1.57
C THR A 45 19.60 -0.85 2.85
N GLY A 46 19.75 0.09 3.80
CA GLY A 46 20.35 -0.17 5.11
C GLY A 46 21.88 -0.29 5.08
N PRO A 47 22.51 -0.48 6.27
CA PRO A 47 23.97 -0.55 6.41
C PRO A 47 24.59 -1.78 5.73
N GLU A 48 23.79 -2.83 5.52
CA GLU A 48 24.21 -4.08 4.88
C GLU A 48 24.02 -4.09 3.36
N LEU A 49 23.52 -2.99 2.76
CA LEU A 49 23.30 -2.85 1.32
C LEU A 49 22.45 -3.99 0.72
N VAL A 50 21.45 -4.46 1.47
CA VAL A 50 20.54 -5.52 1.02
C VAL A 50 19.67 -4.98 -0.13
N PRO A 51 19.42 -5.77 -1.19
CA PRO A 51 18.50 -5.36 -2.26
C PRO A 51 17.13 -5.01 -1.67
N GLY A 52 16.69 -3.77 -1.87
CA GLY A 52 15.41 -3.28 -1.40
C GLY A 52 14.71 -2.42 -2.43
N LEU A 53 13.45 -2.12 -2.14
CA LEU A 53 12.60 -1.27 -2.96
C LEU A 53 12.34 0.07 -2.30
N ALA A 54 12.28 1.12 -3.10
CA ALA A 54 11.83 2.43 -2.66
C ALA A 54 11.02 3.14 -3.73
N LEU A 55 10.19 4.08 -3.29
CA LEU A 55 9.54 5.01 -4.19
C LEU A 55 10.56 6.00 -4.76
N THR A 56 10.40 6.33 -6.03
CA THR A 56 11.03 7.52 -6.61
C THR A 56 10.28 8.77 -6.14
N GLU A 57 10.81 9.97 -6.36
CA GLU A 57 10.06 11.21 -6.12
C GLU A 57 8.74 11.24 -6.90
N ARG A 58 8.73 10.70 -8.12
CA ARG A 58 7.51 10.59 -8.94
C ARG A 58 6.53 9.59 -8.31
N GLY A 59 7.04 8.47 -7.79
CA GLY A 59 6.26 7.50 -7.03
C GLY A 59 5.58 8.12 -5.81
N GLU A 60 6.32 8.91 -5.03
CA GLU A 60 5.80 9.62 -3.86
C GLU A 60 4.69 10.61 -4.25
N ARG A 61 4.92 11.46 -5.27
CA ARG A 61 3.90 12.39 -5.76
C ARG A 61 2.61 11.70 -6.21
N ILE A 62 2.73 10.57 -6.92
CA ILE A 62 1.54 9.80 -7.33
C ILE A 62 0.84 9.21 -6.11
N ARG A 63 1.58 8.70 -5.13
CA ARG A 63 1.01 8.17 -3.89
C ARG A 63 0.23 9.24 -3.12
N GLU A 64 0.76 10.46 -3.02
CA GLU A 64 0.07 11.59 -2.38
C GLU A 64 -1.25 11.93 -3.11
N VAL A 65 -1.22 12.01 -4.45
CA VAL A 65 -2.45 12.24 -5.24
C VAL A 65 -3.48 11.13 -5.00
N LEU A 66 -3.03 9.87 -4.93
CA LEU A 66 -3.90 8.73 -4.66
C LEU A 66 -4.47 8.76 -3.22
N GLU A 67 -3.70 9.21 -2.22
CA GLU A 67 -4.20 9.38 -0.85
C GLU A 67 -5.27 10.45 -0.77
N GLY A 68 -5.06 11.59 -1.42
CA GLY A 68 -6.05 12.67 -1.47
C GLY A 68 -7.35 12.21 -2.12
N ALA A 69 -7.25 11.58 -3.30
CA ALA A 69 -8.41 11.03 -4.00
C ALA A 69 -9.13 9.95 -3.17
N TRP A 70 -8.39 9.09 -2.47
CA TRP A 70 -8.97 8.10 -1.58
C TRP A 70 -9.73 8.73 -0.42
N THR A 71 -9.16 9.77 0.20
CA THR A 71 -9.78 10.53 1.29
C THR A 71 -11.09 11.18 0.83
N GLU A 72 -11.11 11.76 -0.37
CA GLU A 72 -12.31 12.34 -0.96
C GLU A 72 -13.40 11.29 -1.23
N LEU A 73 -13.01 10.14 -1.79
CA LEU A 73 -13.93 9.03 -2.02
C LEU A 73 -14.51 8.48 -0.70
N GLU A 74 -13.68 8.32 0.32
CA GLU A 74 -14.13 7.88 1.64
C GLU A 74 -15.07 8.91 2.27
N ALA A 75 -14.75 10.20 2.16
CA ALA A 75 -15.61 11.28 2.63
C ALA A 75 -16.96 11.32 1.89
N ALA A 76 -16.98 11.10 0.58
CA ALA A 76 -18.21 11.03 -0.20
C ALA A 76 -19.06 9.80 0.19
N LEU A 77 -18.42 8.64 0.41
CA LEU A 77 -19.12 7.40 0.74
C LEU A 77 -19.69 7.41 2.17
N LEU A 78 -18.94 7.98 3.12
CA LEU A 78 -19.28 7.96 4.55
C LEU A 78 -19.84 9.30 5.05
N GLY A 79 -19.92 10.31 4.17
CA GLY A 79 -20.28 11.69 4.50
C GLY A 79 -21.61 11.81 5.24
N GLU A 80 -22.59 11.01 4.84
CA GLU A 80 -23.93 11.00 5.42
C GLU A 80 -24.03 10.19 6.73
N LEU A 81 -23.01 9.40 7.06
CA LEU A 81 -23.00 8.62 8.30
C LEU A 81 -22.58 9.49 9.48
N SER A 82 -23.36 9.45 10.55
CA SER A 82 -22.98 10.00 11.85
C SER A 82 -21.75 9.30 12.43
N ASP A 83 -21.05 9.94 13.36
CA ASP A 83 -19.90 9.35 14.06
C ASP A 83 -20.21 7.99 14.71
N LYS A 84 -21.44 7.82 15.20
CA LYS A 84 -21.89 6.56 15.81
C LYS A 84 -22.02 5.46 14.76
N GLU A 85 -22.55 5.78 13.59
CA GLU A 85 -22.68 4.84 12.47
C GLU A 85 -21.32 4.48 11.88
N ARG A 86 -20.42 5.45 11.71
CA ARG A 86 -19.03 5.21 11.29
C ARG A 86 -18.30 4.26 12.25
N LYS A 87 -18.43 4.47 13.57
CA LYS A 87 -17.86 3.56 14.58
C LYS A 87 -18.47 2.16 14.50
N LYS A 88 -19.78 2.05 14.29
CA LYS A 88 -20.45 0.75 14.14
C LYS A 88 -19.98 0.03 12.89
N LEU A 89 -19.88 0.72 11.75
CA LEU A 89 -19.37 0.19 10.49
C LEU A 89 -17.94 -0.34 10.65
N ARG A 90 -17.03 0.47 11.22
CA ARG A 90 -15.65 0.05 11.51
C ARG A 90 -15.59 -1.21 12.37
N LYS A 91 -16.43 -1.31 13.42
CA LYS A 91 -16.51 -2.50 14.26
C LYS A 91 -16.95 -3.73 13.48
N GLN A 92 -17.95 -3.62 12.61
CA GLN A 92 -18.41 -4.76 11.81
C GLN A 92 -17.36 -5.17 10.76
N LEU A 93 -16.74 -4.21 10.07
CA LEU A 93 -15.66 -4.47 9.13
C LEU A 93 -14.47 -5.18 9.81
N GLY A 94 -14.09 -4.76 11.01
CA GLY A 94 -13.05 -5.44 11.79
C GLY A 94 -13.39 -6.92 12.03
N ARG A 95 -14.62 -7.21 12.45
CA ARG A 95 -15.10 -8.61 12.63
C ARG A 95 -15.06 -9.39 11.32
N PHE A 96 -15.41 -8.78 10.19
CA PHE A 96 -15.30 -9.45 8.88
C PHE A 96 -13.85 -9.79 8.53
N VAL A 97 -12.92 -8.86 8.76
CA VAL A 97 -11.49 -9.11 8.54
C VAL A 97 -10.99 -10.24 9.42
N ASP A 98 -11.37 -10.28 10.69
CA ASP A 98 -10.99 -11.35 11.61
C ASP A 98 -11.52 -12.72 11.13
N LEU A 99 -12.76 -12.77 10.63
CA LEU A 99 -13.35 -13.99 10.07
C LEU A 99 -12.67 -14.47 8.79
N LEU A 100 -12.18 -13.56 7.93
CA LEU A 100 -11.47 -13.91 6.69
C LEU A 100 -10.03 -14.38 6.94
N ARG A 101 -9.50 -14.21 8.15
CA ARG A 101 -8.16 -14.66 8.56
C ARG A 101 -8.16 -16.01 9.28
N LEU A 102 -9.34 -16.58 9.54
CA LEU A 102 -9.55 -17.94 10.04
C LEU A 102 -9.54 -18.94 8.88
#